data_AF-A0A955H8C6-F1
#
_entry.id   AF-A0A955H8C6-F1
#
_cell.length_a   1.000
_cell.length_b   1.000
_cell.length_c   1.000
_cell.angle_alpha   90.00
_cell.angle_beta   90.00
_cell.angle_gamma   90.00
#
_symmetry.space_group_name_H-M   'P 1'
#
loop_
_entity.id
_entity.type
_entity.pdbx_description
1 polymer ?
#
loop_
_entity_poly.entity_id
_entity_poly.type
_entity_poly.pdbx_seq_one_letter_code
_entity_poly.pdbx_strand_id
1 'polypeptide(L)'
;PGPLARLARLLDYVLPTARTVLPQRHESGLVNIPDSLLLLGRNGLRRLVTPGIMKRKIKRGIDQACDRGEIFHLWFHPSNFSYDTDTQLAILEDVLRYVAERRREGKLQVATMEMISKNIV
;
A
#
# COMPACT_ATOMS: atom_id res chain seq x y z
N PRO A 1 4.30 7.79 20.31
CA PRO A 1 5.45 6.92 19.94
C PRO A 1 6.79 7.68 20.04
N GLY A 2 7.75 7.09 20.75
CA GLY A 2 9.08 7.67 20.97
C GLY A 2 9.99 7.71 19.71
N PRO A 3 11.17 8.33 19.79
CA PRO A 3 12.07 8.53 18.65
C PRO A 3 12.50 7.23 17.96
N LEU A 4 12.85 6.21 18.72
CA LEU A 4 13.25 4.90 18.18
C LEU A 4 12.14 4.25 17.35
N ALA A 5 10.90 4.28 17.82
CA ALA A 5 9.74 3.76 17.08
C ALA A 5 9.42 4.57 15.81
N ARG A 6 9.76 5.86 15.77
CA ARG A 6 9.64 6.67 14.56
C ARG A 6 10.72 6.29 13.53
N LEU A 7 11.96 6.08 13.98
CA LEU A 7 13.06 5.64 13.12
C LEU A 7 12.82 4.23 12.57
N ALA A 8 12.41 3.28 13.43
CA ALA A 8 12.10 1.91 13.01
C ALA A 8 11.01 1.88 11.93
N ARG A 9 9.96 2.69 12.08
CA ARG A 9 8.94 2.84 11.04
C ARG A 9 9.50 3.39 9.74
N LEU A 10 10.39 4.37 9.80
CA LEU A 10 11.02 4.91 8.59
C LEU A 10 11.92 3.87 7.91
N LEU A 11 12.65 3.08 8.68
CA LEU A 11 13.47 1.98 8.17
C LEU A 11 12.60 0.91 7.51
N ASP A 12 11.43 0.59 8.06
CA ASP A 12 10.51 -0.36 7.43
C ASP A 12 10.19 0.05 5.98
N TYR A 13 9.95 1.33 5.71
CA TYR A 13 9.72 1.82 4.33
C TYR A 13 10.87 1.58 3.36
N VAL A 14 12.10 1.45 3.86
CA VAL A 14 13.29 1.22 3.05
C VAL A 14 13.55 -0.28 2.85
N LEU A 15 13.06 -1.12 3.77
CA LEU A 15 13.25 -2.56 3.69
C LEU A 15 12.44 -3.18 2.54
N PRO A 16 12.97 -4.23 1.88
CA PRO A 16 12.35 -4.92 0.76
C PRO A 16 11.24 -5.89 1.22
N THR A 17 10.51 -5.52 2.26
CA THR A 17 9.35 -6.25 2.78
C THR A 17 8.09 -5.55 2.32
N ALA A 18 7.07 -6.32 1.93
CA ALA A 18 5.73 -5.79 1.77
C ALA A 18 4.79 -6.67 2.60
N ARG A 19 3.75 -6.04 3.16
CA ARG A 19 2.75 -6.72 3.96
C ARG A 19 1.49 -6.88 3.13
N THR A 20 1.15 -8.11 2.83
CA THR A 20 -0.14 -8.51 2.27
C THR A 20 -1.04 -8.99 3.40
N VAL A 21 -2.35 -8.99 3.17
CA VAL A 21 -3.34 -9.22 4.22
C VAL A 21 -4.45 -10.13 3.72
N LEU A 22 -5.01 -10.89 4.65
CA LEU A 22 -6.27 -11.60 4.47
C LEU A 22 -7.32 -10.91 5.34
N PRO A 23 -8.53 -10.69 4.82
CA PRO A 23 -9.59 -10.12 5.60
C PRO A 23 -10.18 -11.18 6.54
N GLN A 24 -10.76 -10.75 7.67
CA GLN A 24 -11.23 -11.64 8.73
C GLN A 24 -12.64 -11.24 9.15
N ARG A 25 -13.57 -12.21 9.17
CA ARG A 25 -14.92 -12.03 9.71
C ARG A 25 -14.92 -12.34 11.20
N HIS A 26 -15.38 -11.40 12.00
CA HIS A 26 -15.60 -11.58 13.43
C HIS A 26 -16.98 -12.22 13.68
N GLU A 27 -17.14 -12.89 14.82
CA GLU A 27 -18.41 -13.53 15.23
C GLU A 27 -19.60 -12.55 15.27
N SER A 28 -19.34 -11.26 15.52
CA SER A 28 -20.36 -10.21 15.49
C SER A 28 -20.87 -9.86 14.08
N GLY A 29 -20.31 -10.46 13.04
CA GLY A 29 -20.60 -10.16 11.64
C GLY A 29 -19.74 -9.03 11.04
N LEU A 30 -18.93 -8.35 11.87
CA LEU A 30 -17.99 -7.33 11.39
C LEU A 30 -16.85 -7.95 10.56
N VAL A 31 -16.44 -7.27 9.51
CA VAL A 31 -15.32 -7.69 8.67
C VAL A 31 -14.15 -6.73 8.87
N ASN A 32 -13.02 -7.28 9.32
CA ASN A 32 -11.75 -6.57 9.36
C ASN A 32 -11.01 -6.76 8.04
N ILE A 33 -10.65 -5.64 7.38
CA ILE A 33 -9.79 -5.63 6.19
C ILE A 33 -8.56 -4.78 6.56
N PRO A 34 -7.46 -5.41 6.98
CA PRO A 34 -6.28 -4.68 7.42
C PRO A 34 -5.68 -3.84 6.27
N ASP A 35 -4.92 -2.80 6.62
CA ASP A 35 -4.13 -2.06 5.65
C ASP A 35 -2.78 -2.73 5.38
N SER A 36 -2.20 -2.43 4.21
CA SER A 36 -0.89 -2.96 3.82
C SER A 36 0.21 -1.90 3.91
N LEU A 37 -0.01 -0.75 3.28
CA LEU A 37 0.99 0.29 3.17
C LEU A 37 0.35 1.67 3.04
N LEU A 38 0.88 2.63 3.79
CA LEU A 38 0.57 4.05 3.62
C LEU A 38 1.52 4.63 2.56
N LEU A 39 1.01 5.32 1.55
CA LEU A 39 1.84 6.16 0.67
C LEU A 39 2.36 7.36 1.46
N LEU A 40 3.58 7.22 1.97
CA LEU A 40 4.17 8.15 2.92
C LEU A 40 4.31 9.57 2.33
N GLY A 41 3.84 10.58 3.07
CA GLY A 41 4.09 11.98 2.75
C GLY A 41 5.57 12.32 2.71
N ARG A 42 5.98 13.23 1.81
CA ARG A 42 7.40 13.54 1.55
C ARG A 42 7.94 14.73 2.34
N ASN A 43 7.53 14.87 3.61
CA ASN A 43 7.96 15.97 4.49
C ASN A 43 9.07 15.55 5.48
N GLY A 44 10.04 16.44 5.73
CA GLY A 44 11.12 16.22 6.70
C GLY A 44 11.94 14.95 6.41
N LEU A 45 12.22 14.15 7.46
CA LEU A 45 12.99 12.90 7.35
C LEU A 45 12.34 11.84 6.44
N ARG A 46 11.05 11.95 6.12
CA ARG A 46 10.36 11.01 5.23
C ARG A 46 10.88 11.08 3.79
N ARG A 47 11.55 12.18 3.41
CA ARG A 47 12.21 12.35 2.10
C ARG A 47 13.35 11.35 1.87
N LEU A 48 13.90 10.76 2.94
CA LEU A 48 14.91 9.70 2.86
C LEU A 48 14.36 8.45 2.16
N VAL A 49 13.04 8.22 2.25
CA VAL A 49 12.37 7.22 1.41
C VAL A 49 12.19 7.85 0.02
N THR A 50 13.11 7.51 -0.87
CA THR A 50 13.11 8.06 -2.23
C THR A 50 11.89 7.57 -3.02
N PRO A 51 11.45 8.31 -4.06
CA PRO A 51 10.36 7.85 -4.93
C PRO A 51 10.61 6.44 -5.49
N GLY A 52 11.86 6.14 -5.87
CA GLY A 52 12.23 4.82 -6.37
C GLY A 52 12.04 3.70 -5.33
N ILE A 53 12.43 3.95 -4.07
CA ILE A 53 12.23 2.99 -2.97
C ILE A 53 10.73 2.76 -2.74
N MET A 54 9.95 3.84 -2.64
CA MET A 54 8.50 3.75 -2.43
C MET A 54 7.81 2.95 -3.54
N LYS A 55 8.10 3.29 -4.80
CA LYS A 55 7.55 2.58 -5.96
C LYS A 55 7.91 1.10 -5.96
N ARG A 56 9.17 0.75 -5.69
CA ARG A 56 9.62 -0.65 -5.62
C ARG A 56 8.90 -1.42 -4.51
N LYS A 57 8.75 -0.83 -3.31
CA LYS A 57 8.05 -1.47 -2.19
C LYS A 57 6.58 -1.70 -2.50
N ILE A 58 5.90 -0.73 -3.11
CA ILE A 58 4.51 -0.87 -3.54
C ILE A 58 4.36 -1.99 -4.58
N LYS A 59 5.15 -1.96 -5.66
CA LYS A 59 5.09 -2.98 -6.72
C LYS A 59 5.35 -4.38 -6.17
N ARG A 60 6.33 -4.53 -5.29
CA ARG A 60 6.60 -5.79 -4.60
C ARG A 60 5.42 -6.28 -3.75
N GLY A 61 4.70 -5.37 -3.10
CA GLY A 61 3.49 -5.72 -2.36
C GLY A 61 2.35 -6.17 -3.26
N ILE A 62 2.17 -5.53 -4.41
CA ILE A 62 1.22 -5.95 -5.44
C ILE A 62 1.59 -7.34 -5.96
N ASP A 63 2.86 -7.57 -6.31
CA ASP A 63 3.31 -8.87 -6.83
C ASP A 63 3.12 -9.98 -5.79
N GLN A 64 3.46 -9.72 -4.53
CA GLN A 64 3.22 -10.68 -3.44
C GLN A 64 1.74 -11.01 -3.24
N ALA A 65 0.85 -10.02 -3.40
CA ALA A 65 -0.60 -10.26 -3.31
C ALA A 65 -1.09 -11.13 -4.46
N CYS A 66 -0.62 -10.87 -5.69
CA CYS A 66 -0.92 -11.69 -6.86
C CYS A 66 -0.43 -13.13 -6.66
N ASP A 67 0.82 -13.31 -6.20
CA ASP A 67 1.44 -14.63 -6.03
C ASP A 67 0.77 -15.48 -4.94
N ARG A 68 0.23 -14.83 -3.89
CA ARG A 68 -0.35 -15.50 -2.73
C ARG A 68 -1.87 -15.56 -2.74
N GLY A 69 -2.54 -14.89 -3.68
CA GLY A 69 -3.99 -14.71 -3.66
C GLY A 69 -4.47 -13.88 -2.47
N GLU A 70 -3.65 -12.93 -2.00
CA GLU A 70 -3.94 -12.07 -0.84
C GLU A 70 -4.31 -10.64 -1.28
N ILE A 71 -4.59 -9.77 -0.33
CA ILE A 71 -4.93 -8.36 -0.57
C ILE A 71 -3.71 -7.47 -0.31
N PHE A 72 -3.51 -6.49 -1.18
CA PHE A 72 -2.60 -5.36 -0.93
C PHE A 72 -3.38 -4.04 -0.89
N HIS A 73 -3.55 -3.47 0.31
CA HIS A 73 -4.27 -2.22 0.52
C HIS A 73 -3.29 -1.05 0.66
N LEU A 74 -3.05 -0.36 -0.45
CA LEU A 74 -2.34 0.93 -0.48
C LEU A 74 -3.32 2.05 -0.13
N TRP A 75 -3.00 2.86 0.87
CA TRP A 75 -3.84 3.96 1.31
C TRP A 75 -3.05 5.26 1.49
N PHE A 76 -3.75 6.39 1.54
CA PHE A 76 -3.15 7.71 1.76
C PHE A 76 -4.17 8.75 2.22
N HIS A 77 -3.66 9.82 2.83
CA HIS A 77 -4.41 11.04 3.06
C HIS A 77 -4.08 12.09 1.99
N PRO A 78 -5.01 13.00 1.63
CA PRO A 78 -4.70 14.13 0.74
C PRO A 78 -3.51 14.97 1.21
N SER A 79 -3.35 15.14 2.52
CA SER A 79 -2.20 15.86 3.12
C SER A 79 -0.85 15.17 2.90
N ASN A 80 -0.80 13.91 2.43
CA ASN A 80 0.45 13.26 2.05
C ASN A 80 1.00 13.80 0.72
N PHE A 81 0.18 14.47 -0.08
CA PHE A 81 0.58 15.06 -1.37
C PHE A 81 1.09 16.49 -1.21
N SER A 82 0.68 17.23 -0.17
CA SER A 82 0.80 18.70 -0.13
C SER A 82 2.23 19.27 -0.13
N TYR A 83 3.25 18.51 0.31
CA TYR A 83 4.62 19.04 0.43
C TYR A 83 5.42 18.94 -0.87
N ASP A 84 5.15 17.92 -1.69
CA ASP A 84 5.90 17.61 -2.92
C ASP A 84 4.92 16.96 -3.91
N THR A 85 3.90 17.75 -4.27
CA THR A 85 2.68 17.30 -4.97
C THR A 85 3.01 16.60 -6.27
N ASP A 86 3.84 17.21 -7.12
CA ASP A 86 4.16 16.66 -8.44
C ASP A 86 4.85 15.31 -8.32
N THR A 87 5.83 15.17 -7.42
CA THR A 87 6.50 13.89 -7.19
C THR A 87 5.55 12.85 -6.62
N GLN A 88 4.66 13.22 -5.70
CA GLN A 88 3.70 12.28 -5.11
C GLN A 88 2.66 11.80 -6.13
N LEU A 89 2.17 12.70 -6.98
CA LEU A 89 1.28 12.36 -8.09
C LEU A 89 2.00 11.46 -9.10
N ALA A 90 3.26 11.75 -9.43
CA ALA A 90 4.06 10.89 -10.32
C ALA A 90 4.30 9.49 -9.73
N ILE A 91 4.49 9.36 -8.41
CA ILE A 91 4.57 8.05 -7.74
C ILE A 91 3.24 7.31 -7.88
N LEU A 92 2.12 7.98 -7.58
CA LEU A 92 0.79 7.37 -7.68
C LEU A 92 0.48 6.94 -9.13
N GLU A 93 0.80 7.78 -10.11
CA GLU A 93 0.59 7.48 -11.53
C GLU A 93 1.37 6.23 -11.97
N ASP A 94 2.65 6.12 -11.60
CA ASP A 94 3.49 4.96 -11.91
C ASP A 94 2.92 3.66 -11.28
N VAL A 95 2.42 3.76 -10.05
CA VAL A 95 1.76 2.64 -9.36
C VAL A 95 0.46 2.25 -10.06
N LEU A 96 -0.39 3.21 -10.41
CA LEU A 96 -1.66 2.96 -11.09
C LEU A 96 -1.45 2.35 -12.49
N ARG A 97 -0.41 2.79 -13.21
CA ARG A 97 0.01 2.20 -14.48
C ARG A 97 0.39 0.72 -14.31
N TYR A 98 1.13 0.41 -13.25
CA TYR A 98 1.49 -0.98 -12.92
C TYR A 98 0.27 -1.83 -12.57
N VAL A 99 -0.65 -1.30 -11.75
CA VAL A 99 -1.93 -1.95 -11.44
C VAL A 99 -2.73 -2.23 -12.71
N ALA A 100 -2.82 -1.26 -13.62
CA ALA A 100 -3.53 -1.42 -14.88
C ALA A 100 -2.92 -2.50 -15.78
N GLU A 101 -1.58 -2.61 -15.81
CA GLU A 101 -0.86 -3.67 -16.51
C GLU A 101 -1.17 -5.05 -15.92
N ARG A 102 -0.98 -5.23 -14.61
CA ARG A 102 -1.25 -6.51 -13.93
C ARG A 102 -2.71 -6.95 -14.05
N ARG A 103 -3.64 -5.99 -14.03
CA ARG A 103 -5.06 -6.25 -14.28
C ARG A 103 -5.32 -6.72 -15.71
N ARG A 104 -4.68 -6.09 -16.72
CA ARG A 104 -4.80 -6.48 -18.13
C ARG A 104 -4.27 -7.88 -18.39
N GLU A 105 -3.21 -8.27 -17.68
CA GLU A 105 -2.66 -9.63 -17.70
C GLU A 105 -3.56 -10.67 -16.99
N GLY A 106 -4.66 -10.25 -16.37
CA GLY A 106 -5.55 -11.13 -15.61
C GLY A 106 -4.99 -11.56 -14.25
N LYS A 107 -3.87 -10.98 -13.79
CA LYS A 107 -3.20 -11.36 -12.54
C LYS A 107 -3.72 -10.63 -11.30
N LEU A 108 -4.37 -9.48 -11.49
CA LEU A 108 -4.80 -8.61 -10.40
C LEU A 108 -6.27 -8.20 -10.53
N GLN A 109 -7.03 -8.37 -9.45
CA GLN A 109 -8.36 -7.78 -9.30
C GLN A 109 -8.26 -6.46 -8.53
N VAL A 110 -8.93 -5.42 -9.05
CA VAL A 110 -9.13 -4.16 -8.31
C VAL A 110 -10.53 -4.20 -7.71
N ALA A 111 -10.62 -4.06 -6.40
CA ALA A 111 -11.86 -4.18 -5.65
C ALA A 111 -12.02 -3.04 -4.65
N THR A 112 -13.27 -2.64 -4.39
CA THR A 112 -13.59 -1.78 -3.24
C THR A 112 -13.60 -2.61 -1.95
N MET A 113 -13.45 -1.96 -0.80
CA MET A 113 -13.57 -2.66 0.49
C MET A 113 -14.94 -3.35 0.67
N GLU A 114 -16.00 -2.79 0.08
CA GLU A 114 -17.33 -3.42 0.08
C GLU A 114 -17.36 -4.72 -0.72
N MET A 115 -16.72 -4.74 -1.90
CA MET A 115 -16.62 -5.97 -2.69
C MET A 115 -15.87 -7.05 -1.92
N ILE A 116 -14.78 -6.68 -1.25
CA ILE A 116 -14.03 -7.59 -0.39
C ILE A 116 -14.89 -8.09 0.78
N SER A 117 -15.63 -7.21 1.47
CA SER A 117 -16.42 -7.61 2.64
C SER A 117 -17.56 -8.58 2.30
N LYS A 118 -18.10 -8.53 1.08
CA LYS A 118 -19.14 -9.45 0.59
C LYS A 118 -18.60 -10.82 0.17
N ASN A 119 -17.33 -10.90 -0.23
CA ASN A 119 -16.72 -12.12 -0.76
C ASN A 119 -16.03 -13.00 0.30
N ILE A 120 -16.08 -12.60 1.57
CA ILE A 120 -15.53 -13.37 2.68
C ILE A 120 -16.61 -14.30 3.20
N VAL A 121 -16.47 -15.58 2.85
CA VAL A 121 -17.23 -16.70 3.40
C VAL A 121 -16.86 -16.88 4.87
#